data_AF-A0A839TAN5-F1
#
_entry.id   AF-A0A839TAN5-F1
#
_cell.length_a   1.000
_cell.length_b   1.000
_cell.length_c   1.000
_cell.angle_alpha   90.00
_cell.angle_beta   90.00
_cell.angle_gamma   90.00
#
_symmetry.space_group_name_H-M   'P 1'
#
loop_
_entity.id
_entity.type
_entity.pdbx_description
1 polymer ?
#
loop_
_entity_poly.entity_id
_entity_poly.type
_entity_poly.pdbx_seq_one_letter_code
_entity_poly.pdbx_strand_id
1 'polypeptide(L)' 'MVKAVAEELGNTPAVCRASYINPIIIERFLAGQFFEPYKQACRGRTKQYQSCEEKALLGFLNAIQ' A
#
# COMPACT_ATOMS: atom_id res chain seq x y z
N MET A 1 9.88 1.42 7.88
CA MET A 1 8.48 1.50 7.43
C MET A 1 7.52 1.63 8.61
N VAL A 2 7.07 0.56 9.28
CA VAL A 2 6.01 0.62 10.33
C VAL A 2 6.29 1.67 11.42
N LYS A 3 7.52 1.73 11.95
CA LYS A 3 7.88 2.71 13.00
C LYS A 3 7.69 4.17 12.54
N ALA A 4 8.05 4.48 11.30
CA ALA A 4 7.93 5.83 10.75
C ALA A 4 6.47 6.23 10.54
N VAL A 5 5.64 5.31 10.02
CA VAL A 5 4.20 5.55 9.85
C VAL A 5 3.51 5.67 11.21
N ALA A 6 3.93 4.89 12.19
CA ALA A 6 3.41 4.97 13.55
C ALA A 6 3.72 6.34 14.19
N GLU A 7 4.95 6.84 14.02
CA GLU A 7 5.37 8.16 14.47
C GLU A 7 4.56 9.28 13.80
N GLU A 8 4.38 9.22 12.47
CA GLU A 8 3.60 10.20 11.71
C GLU A 8 2.12 10.24 12.15
N LEU A 9 1.53 9.09 12.43
CA LEU A 9 0.13 8.98 12.85
C LEU A 9 -0.06 9.15 14.37
N GLY A 10 1.01 9.37 15.15
CA GLY A 10 0.94 9.49 16.61
C GLY A 10 0.49 8.21 17.33
N ASN A 11 0.79 7.04 16.75
CA ASN A 11 0.39 5.73 17.26
C ASN A 11 1.60 4.88 17.71
N THR A 12 1.35 3.81 18.46
CA THR A 12 2.39 2.80 18.72
C THR A 12 2.61 1.92 17.47
N PRO A 13 3.81 1.37 17.26
CA PRO A 13 4.07 0.46 16.14
C PRO A 13 3.14 -0.76 16.10
N ALA A 14 2.74 -1.26 17.28
CA ALA A 14 1.81 -2.38 17.40
C ALA A 14 0.42 -2.02 16.87
N VAL A 15 -0.13 -0.87 17.29
CA VAL A 15 -1.44 -0.37 16.84
C VAL A 15 -1.41 -0.01 15.36
N CYS A 16 -0.38 0.70 14.90
CA CYS A 16 -0.23 1.08 13.49
C CYS A 16 -0.24 -0.16 12.57
N ARG A 17 0.53 -1.20 12.93
CA ARG A 17 0.59 -2.45 12.16
C ARG A 17 -0.74 -3.21 12.15
N ALA A 18 -1.48 -3.20 13.25
CA ALA A 18 -2.71 -3.98 13.39
C ALA A 18 -3.93 -3.31 12.75
N SER A 19 -4.00 -1.97 12.78
CA SER A 19 -5.25 -1.24 12.45
C SER A 19 -5.14 -0.25 11.28
N TYR A 20 -3.93 0.18 10.92
CA TYR A 20 -3.74 1.21 9.88
C TYR A 20 -3.12 0.66 8.59
N ILE A 21 -2.22 -0.31 8.69
CA ILE A 21 -1.57 -0.90 7.53
C ILE A 21 -2.31 -2.17 7.12
N ASN A 22 -2.77 -2.25 5.87
CA ASN A 22 -3.34 -3.48 5.35
C ASN A 22 -2.25 -4.58 5.30
N PRO A 23 -2.42 -5.73 6.00
CA PRO A 23 -1.39 -6.75 6.13
C PRO A 23 -0.92 -7.31 4.78
N ILE A 24 -1.80 -7.32 3.76
CA ILE A 24 -1.47 -7.84 2.43
C ILE A 24 -0.30 -7.09 1.79
N ILE A 25 -0.13 -5.80 2.09
CA ILE A 25 0.97 -4.98 1.58
C ILE A 25 2.30 -5.54 2.08
N ILE A 26 2.38 -5.83 3.38
CA ILE A 26 3.59 -6.34 4.02
C ILE A 26 3.88 -7.77 3.55
N GLU A 27 2.86 -8.63 3.52
CA GLU A 27 2.98 -10.03 3.12
C GLU A 27 3.51 -10.16 1.68
N ARG A 28 2.91 -9.43 0.73
CA ARG A 28 3.33 -9.47 -0.67
C ARG A 28 4.68 -8.80 -0.89
N PHE A 29 5.00 -7.77 -0.12
CA PHE A 29 6.33 -7.17 -0.17
C PHE A 29 7.41 -8.15 0.28
N LEU A 30 7.21 -8.82 1.42
CA LEU A 30 8.14 -9.83 1.94
C LEU A 30 8.25 -11.05 1.02
N ALA A 31 7.16 -11.42 0.32
CA ALA A 31 7.16 -12.48 -0.67
C ALA A 31 7.78 -12.08 -2.03
N GLY A 32 8.23 -10.84 -2.21
CA GLY A 32 8.73 -10.33 -3.49
C GLY A 32 7.66 -10.17 -4.59
N GLN A 33 6.39 -10.23 -4.23
CA GLN A 33 5.23 -10.21 -5.13
C GLN A 33 4.57 -8.83 -5.24
N PHE A 34 5.11 -7.81 -4.56
CA PHE A 34 4.53 -6.47 -4.54
C PHE A 34 4.78 -5.65 -5.82
N PHE A 35 6.01 -5.64 -6.30
CA PHE A 35 6.46 -4.63 -7.27
C PHE A 35 5.83 -4.75 -8.66
N GLU A 36 5.68 -5.97 -9.18
CA GLU A 36 5.20 -6.15 -10.55
C GLU A 36 3.72 -5.73 -10.70
N PRO A 37 2.78 -6.20 -9.85
CA PRO A 37 1.39 -5.75 -9.94
C PRO A 37 1.25 -4.25 -9.63
N TYR A 38 2.03 -3.71 -8.68
CA TYR A 38 2.04 -2.28 -8.38
C TYR A 38 2.47 -1.43 -9.59
N LYS A 39 3.58 -1.79 -10.26
CA LYS A 39 4.04 -1.10 -11.49
C LYS A 39 3.02 -1.17 -12.62
N GLN A 40 2.36 -2.32 -12.78
CA GLN A 40 1.31 -2.48 -13.79
C GLN A 40 0.12 -1.55 -13.48
N ALA A 41 -0.26 -1.44 -12.20
CA ALA A 41 -1.33 -0.56 -11.75
C ALA A 41 -1.01 0.95 -11.91
N CYS A 42 0.27 1.35 -11.95
CA CYS A 42 0.66 2.74 -12.25
C CYS A 42 0.33 3.16 -13.70
N ARG A 43 0.15 2.21 -14.63
CA ARG A 43 0.01 2.52 -16.07
C ARG A 43 -1.33 3.14 -16.42
N GLY A 44 -1.34 4.02 -17.44
CA GLY A 44 -2.54 4.67 -17.96
C GLY A 44 -2.97 5.91 -17.15
N ARG A 45 -4.12 6.51 -17.51
CA ARG A 45 -4.58 7.78 -16.92
C ARG A 45 -5.10 7.61 -15.49
N THR A 46 -4.87 8.59 -14.63
CA THR A 46 -5.48 8.68 -13.28
C THR A 46 -6.89 9.25 -13.33
N LYS A 47 -7.68 9.03 -12.28
CA LYS A 47 -8.99 9.68 -12.12
C LYS A 47 -8.82 11.11 -11.59
N GLN A 48 -9.82 11.96 -11.83
CA GLN A 48 -9.89 13.28 -11.21
C GLN A 48 -9.92 13.08 -9.67
N TYR A 49 -8.96 13.65 -8.95
CA TYR A 49 -8.70 13.46 -7.50
C TYR A 49 -8.02 12.16 -7.07
N GLN A 50 -7.31 11.49 -7.98
CA GLN A 50 -6.50 10.33 -7.64
C GLN A 50 -5.05 10.55 -8.05
N SER A 51 -4.12 10.42 -7.11
CA SER A 51 -2.68 10.42 -7.39
C SER A 51 -2.26 9.13 -8.13
N CYS A 52 -1.04 9.13 -8.66
CA CYS A 52 -0.51 7.93 -9.31
C CYS A 52 -0.33 6.79 -8.30
N GLU A 53 0.12 7.14 -7.09
CA GLU A 53 0.37 6.22 -5.97
C GLU A 53 -0.93 5.62 -5.45
N GLU A 54 -1.98 6.43 -5.29
CA GLU A 54 -3.30 5.97 -4.88
C GLU A 54 -3.91 5.02 -5.91
N LYS A 55 -3.75 5.35 -7.20
CA LYS A 55 -4.16 4.47 -8.29
C LYS A 55 -3.41 3.14 -8.26
N ALA A 56 -2.09 3.20 -8.10
CA ALA A 56 -1.25 2.02 -8.08
C ALA A 56 -1.59 1.11 -6.89
N LEU A 57 -1.79 1.69 -5.71
CA LEU A 57 -2.21 0.98 -4.51
C LEU A 57 -3.59 0.32 -4.71
N LEU A 58 -4.57 1.06 -5.24
CA LEU A 58 -5.91 0.51 -5.50
C LEU A 58 -5.89 -0.58 -6.56
N GLY A 59 -5.15 -0.39 -7.66
CA GLY A 59 -5.00 -1.42 -8.69
C GLY A 59 -4.29 -2.67 -8.17
N PHE A 60 -3.26 -2.49 -7.34
CA PHE A 60 -2.60 -3.58 -6.64
C PHE A 60 -3.57 -4.36 -5.73
N LEU A 61 -4.34 -3.66 -4.90
CA LEU A 61 -5.31 -4.29 -3.99
C LEU A 61 -6.41 -5.05 -4.74
N ASN A 62 -6.94 -4.46 -5.83
CA ASN A 62 -7.95 -5.10 -6.68
C ASN A 62 -7.43 -6.32 -7.44
N ALA A 63 -6.12 -6.42 -7.69
CA ALA A 63 -5.53 -7.57 -8.38
C ALA A 63 -5.33 -8.79 -7.45
N ILE A 64 -5.44 -8.60 -6.14
CA ILE A 64 -5.18 -9.63 -5.12
C ILE A 64 -6.49 -10.14 -4.48
N GLN A 65 -7.54 -9.33 -4.49
CA GLN A 65 -8.90 -9.74 -4.13
C GLN A 65 -9.55 -10.54 -5.25
#